data_AF-A0A1F5ATT2-F1
#
_entry.id   AF-A0A1F5ATT2-F1
#
_cell.length_a   1.000
_cell.length_b   1.000
_cell.length_c   1.000
_cell.angle_alpha   90.00
_cell.angle_beta   90.00
_cell.angle_gamma   90.00
#
_symmetry.space_group_name_H-M   'P 1'
#
loop_
_entity.id
_entity.type
_entity.pdbx_description
1 polymer ?
#
loop_
_entity_poly.entity_id
_entity_poly.type
_entity_poly.pdbx_seq_one_letter_code
_entity_poly.pdbx_strand_id
1 'polypeptide(L)'
;MFERRPGRRVHNEFSVCDSLGRLHRLDRVVMDPEGVTVLDYKTGEAEDPEARRRLEEENRAQMRLYLRLMADIQPGLPARGILVYLDRDTREEVE
;
A
#
# COMPACT_ATOMS: atom_id res chain seq x y z
N MET A 1 3.40 -11.50 6.82
CA MET A 1 4.01 -10.30 6.17
C MET A 1 5.38 -9.92 6.75
N PHE A 2 5.69 -10.28 8.00
CA PHE A 2 6.97 -9.92 8.64
C PHE A 2 7.94 -11.09 8.79
N GLU A 3 7.46 -12.33 8.70
CA GLU A 3 8.29 -13.54 8.72
C GLU A 3 9.13 -13.67 7.46
N ARG A 4 10.33 -14.25 7.61
CA ARG A 4 11.13 -14.73 6.48
C ARG A 4 10.46 -15.95 5.85
N ARG A 5 10.42 -15.99 4.53
CA ARG A 5 9.96 -17.13 3.73
C ARG A 5 10.86 -17.27 2.49
N PRO A 6 11.13 -18.50 2.00
CA PRO A 6 11.86 -18.67 0.75
C PRO A 6 11.19 -17.90 -0.39
N GLY A 7 11.99 -17.22 -1.23
CA GLY A 7 11.49 -16.44 -2.37
C GLY A 7 10.85 -15.08 -2.04
N ARG A 8 10.60 -14.77 -0.75
CA ARG A 8 10.08 -13.46 -0.33
C ARG A 8 11.13 -12.37 -0.45
N ARG A 9 10.79 -11.27 -1.11
CA ARG A 9 11.51 -9.99 -1.01
C ARG A 9 10.67 -8.99 -0.24
N VAL A 10 11.31 -8.22 0.62
CA VAL A 10 10.65 -7.16 1.39
C VAL A 10 11.40 -5.87 1.16
N HIS A 11 10.66 -4.83 0.77
CA HIS A 11 11.16 -3.47 0.61
C HIS A 11 10.42 -2.58 1.60
N ASN A 12 11.16 -1.72 2.29
CA ASN A 12 10.58 -0.63 3.09
C ASN A 12 10.92 0.69 2.40
N GLU A 13 10.05 1.69 2.51
CA GLU A 13 10.20 3.01 1.87
C GLU A 13 10.57 2.88 0.38
N PHE A 14 9.84 2.01 -0.33
CA PHE A 14 10.15 1.62 -1.70
C PHE A 14 9.75 2.71 -2.68
N SER A 15 10.76 3.33 -3.30
CA SER A 15 10.57 4.38 -4.29
C SER A 15 10.30 3.81 -5.67
N VAL A 16 9.23 4.29 -6.30
CA VAL A 16 8.79 3.91 -7.64
C VAL A 16 8.40 5.14 -8.44
N CYS A 17 8.72 5.11 -9.73
CA CYS A 17 8.45 6.21 -10.64
C CYS A 17 7.27 5.85 -11.54
N ASP A 18 6.31 6.76 -11.70
CA ASP A 18 5.25 6.58 -12.68
C ASP A 18 5.73 6.92 -14.10
N SER A 19 4.89 6.64 -15.10
CA SER A 19 5.19 6.90 -16.51
C SER A 19 5.39 8.39 -16.85
N LEU A 20 5.03 9.30 -15.94
CA LEU A 20 5.19 10.74 -16.08
C LEU A 20 6.43 11.26 -15.34
N GLY A 21 7.24 10.37 -14.76
CA GLY A 21 8.44 10.76 -14.02
C GLY A 21 8.19 11.15 -12.57
N ARG A 22 6.97 10.96 -12.03
CA ARG A 22 6.66 11.33 -10.64
C ARG A 22 7.10 10.22 -9.70
N LEU A 23 7.78 10.61 -8.63
CA LEU A 23 8.25 9.69 -7.61
C LEU A 23 7.14 9.43 -6.58
N HIS A 24 6.89 8.16 -6.31
CA HIS A 24 5.99 7.66 -5.28
C HIS A 24 6.81 6.82 -4.31
N ARG A 25 6.49 6.89 -3.01
CA ARG A 25 7.16 6.12 -1.96
C ARG A 25 6.14 5.28 -1.23
N LEU A 26 6.34 3.96 -1.26
CA LEU A 26 5.46 2.99 -0.61
C LEU A 26 6.12 2.56 0.71
N ASP A 27 5.39 2.63 1.82
CA ASP A 27 5.95 2.33 3.15
C ASP A 27 6.53 0.91 3.22
N ARG A 28 5.78 -0.08 2.73
CA ARG A 28 6.24 -1.47 2.71
C ARG A 28 5.66 -2.27 1.56
N VAL A 29 6.54 -2.98 0.86
CA VAL A 29 6.17 -3.89 -0.23
C VAL A 29 6.73 -5.27 0.05
N VAL A 30 5.85 -6.27 0.10
CA VAL A 30 6.20 -7.68 0.22
C VAL A 30 5.93 -8.34 -1.12
N MET A 31 6.98 -8.80 -1.78
CA MET A 31 6.91 -9.53 -3.05
C MET A 31 7.14 -11.00 -2.74
N ASP A 32 6.06 -11.77 -2.77
CA ASP A 32 6.08 -13.23 -2.69
C ASP A 32 5.99 -13.81 -4.12
N PRO A 33 6.37 -15.09 -4.34
CA PRO A 33 6.24 -15.72 -5.66
C PRO A 33 4.82 -15.71 -6.21
N GLU A 34 3.81 -15.71 -5.33
CA GLU A 34 2.39 -15.75 -5.70
C GLU A 34 1.76 -14.36 -5.90
N GLY A 35 2.46 -13.28 -5.52
CA GLY A 35 1.87 -11.94 -5.59
C GLY A 35 2.60 -10.86 -4.80
N VAL A 36 2.12 -9.63 -4.96
CA VAL A 36 2.63 -8.44 -4.29
C VAL A 36 1.64 -7.97 -3.23
N THR A 37 2.14 -7.64 -2.04
CA THR A 37 1.37 -7.00 -0.97
C THR A 37 1.99 -5.65 -0.64
N VAL A 38 1.20 -4.58 -0.76
CA VAL A 38 1.60 -3.24 -0.34
C VAL A 38 0.93 -2.94 1.00
N LEU A 39 1.71 -2.45 1.97
CA LEU A 39 1.19 -1.92 3.22
C LEU A 39 1.53 -0.43 3.29
N ASP A 40 0.59 0.32 3.85
CA ASP A 40 0.70 1.76 4.08
C ASP A 40 0.13 2.06 5.47
N TYR A 41 0.95 2.69 6.32
CA TYR A 41 0.62 2.88 7.73
C TYR A 41 0.02 4.27 7.93
N LYS A 42 -1.18 4.31 8.50
CA LYS A 42 -1.91 5.54 8.78
C LYS A 42 -1.96 5.79 10.27
N THR A 43 -1.65 7.03 10.63
CA THR A 43 -1.77 7.57 11.98
C THR A 43 -2.66 8.81 11.97
N GLY A 44 -3.23 9.12 13.13
CA GLY A 44 -4.15 10.22 13.32
C GLY A 44 -5.55 9.93 12.79
N GLU A 45 -6.50 10.68 13.33
CA GLU A 45 -7.89 10.69 12.87
C GLU A 45 -8.38 12.13 12.80
N ALA A 46 -9.26 12.41 11.84
CA ALA A 46 -10.01 13.65 11.84
C ALA A 46 -11.19 13.52 12.82
N GLU A 47 -11.36 14.50 13.71
CA GLU A 47 -12.47 14.53 14.66
C GLU A 47 -13.82 14.70 13.96
N ASP A 48 -13.86 15.48 12.87
CA ASP A 48 -15.03 15.65 12.04
C ASP A 48 -15.30 14.39 11.20
N PRO A 49 -16.49 13.76 11.31
CA PRO A 49 -16.82 12.54 10.57
C PRO A 49 -16.73 12.68 9.05
N GLU A 50 -17.02 13.85 8.50
CA GLU A 50 -16.90 14.08 7.06
C GLU A 50 -15.44 14.17 6.61
N ALA A 51 -14.62 14.91 7.36
CA ALA A 51 -13.18 14.98 7.14
C ALA A 51 -12.54 13.59 7.25
N ARG A 52 -12.97 12.78 8.22
CA ARG A 52 -12.49 11.39 8.36
C ARG A 52 -12.81 10.55 7.13
N ARG A 53 -14.06 10.61 6.64
CA ARG A 53 -14.46 9.89 5.42
C ARG A 53 -13.67 10.32 4.19
N ARG A 54 -13.41 11.64 4.04
CA ARG A 54 -12.57 12.17 2.94
C ARG A 54 -11.15 11.63 3.02
N LEU A 55 -10.54 11.68 4.21
CA LEU A 55 -9.18 11.17 4.43
C LEU A 55 -9.08 9.67 4.14
N GLU A 56 -10.06 8.87 4.57
CA GLU A 56 -10.11 7.44 4.26
C GLU A 56 -10.21 7.18 2.76
N GLU A 57 -11.01 7.96 2.03
CA GLU A 57 -11.10 7.83 0.57
C GLU A 57 -9.81 8.24 -0.15
N GLU A 58 -9.13 9.29 0.33
CA GLU A 58 -7.81 9.69 -0.17
C GLU A 58 -6.78 8.57 0.04
N ASN A 59 -6.78 7.93 1.21
CA ASN A 59 -5.93 6.78 1.51
C ASN A 59 -6.21 5.61 0.56
N ARG A 60 -7.48 5.29 0.31
CA ARG A 60 -7.85 4.24 -0.67
C ARG A 60 -7.41 4.61 -2.09
N ALA A 61 -7.59 5.87 -2.49
CA ALA A 61 -7.18 6.35 -3.81
C ALA A 61 -5.66 6.24 -4.01
N GLN A 62 -4.89 6.61 -2.97
CA GLN A 62 -3.44 6.45 -2.95
C GLN A 62 -3.04 4.97 -3.04
N MET A 63 -3.67 4.09 -2.26
CA MET A 63 -3.40 2.66 -2.35
C MET A 63 -3.71 2.09 -3.74
N ARG A 64 -4.83 2.46 -4.37
CA ARG A 64 -5.15 2.06 -5.76
C ARG A 64 -4.10 2.52 -6.76
N LEU A 65 -3.50 3.69 -6.56
CA LEU A 65 -2.37 4.15 -7.36
C LEU A 65 -1.15 3.24 -7.15
N TYR A 66 -0.81 2.92 -5.91
CA TYR A 66 0.30 2.01 -5.61
C TYR A 66 0.11 0.62 -6.23
N LEU A 67 -1.09 0.06 -6.19
CA LEU A 67 -1.38 -1.24 -6.81
C LEU A 67 -1.21 -1.22 -8.32
N ARG A 68 -1.63 -0.12 -8.99
CA ARG A 68 -1.40 0.06 -10.44
C ARG A 68 0.10 0.13 -10.75
N LEU A 69 0.86 0.93 -10.01
CA LEU A 69 2.31 1.02 -10.20
C LEU A 69 3.00 -0.34 -9.98
N MET A 70 2.55 -1.11 -8.98
CA MET A 70 3.10 -2.43 -8.73
C MET A 70 2.74 -3.44 -9.82
N ALA A 71 1.55 -3.35 -10.42
CA ALA A 71 1.15 -4.16 -11.56
C ALA A 71 2.03 -3.88 -12.79
N ASP A 72 2.44 -2.63 -13.00
CA ASP A 72 3.37 -2.25 -14.08
C ASP A 72 4.79 -2.81 -13.83
N ILE A 73 5.23 -2.86 -12.57
CA ILE A 73 6.58 -3.31 -12.17
C ILE A 73 6.69 -4.84 -12.07
N GLN A 74 5.62 -5.52 -11.68
CA GLN A 74 5.52 -6.98 -11.54
C GLN A 74 4.34 -7.49 -12.37
N PRO A 75 4.44 -7.43 -13.72
CA PRO A 75 3.33 -7.80 -14.58
C PRO A 75 2.96 -9.27 -14.41
N GLY A 76 1.64 -9.54 -14.38
CA GLY A 76 1.08 -10.90 -14.30
C GLY A 76 0.96 -11.46 -12.87
N LEU A 77 1.40 -10.74 -11.85
CA LEU A 77 1.19 -11.11 -10.45
C LEU A 77 0.06 -10.28 -9.83
N PRO A 78 -0.82 -10.88 -9.02
CA PRO A 78 -1.84 -10.12 -8.30
C PRO A 78 -1.18 -9.18 -7.28
N ALA A 79 -1.71 -7.97 -7.18
CA ALA A 79 -1.31 -6.98 -6.18
C ALA A 79 -2.47 -6.74 -5.22
N ARG A 80 -2.19 -6.74 -3.91
CA ARG A 80 -3.17 -6.42 -2.86
C ARG A 80 -2.64 -5.30 -1.96
N GLY A 81 -3.52 -4.39 -1.57
CA GLY A 81 -3.20 -3.26 -0.71
C GLY A 81 -3.77 -3.44 0.69
N ILE A 82 -3.02 -3.02 1.71
CA ILE A 82 -3.46 -3.04 3.10
C ILE A 82 -3.16 -1.69 3.74
N LEU A 83 -4.23 -0.95 4.08
CA LEU A 83 -4.13 0.23 4.92
C LEU A 83 -4.14 -0.21 6.38
N VAL A 84 -3.12 0.16 7.15
CA VAL A 84 -3.00 -0.19 8.58
C VAL A 84 -3.20 1.06 9.42
N TYR A 85 -4.32 1.16 10.12
CA TYR A 85 -4.66 2.29 10.99
C TYR A 85 -4.19 2.00 12.42
N LEU A 86 -3.04 2.56 12.79
CA LEU A 86 -2.35 2.21 14.04
C LEU A 86 -3.14 2.64 15.28
N ASP A 87 -3.74 3.84 15.26
CA ASP A 87 -4.51 4.37 16.40
C ASP A 87 -5.81 3.60 16.67
N ARG A 88 -6.30 2.87 15.65
CA ARG A 88 -7.54 2.09 15.72
C ARG A 88 -7.32 0.60 15.94
N ASP A 89 -6.07 0.14 15.83
CA ASP A 89 -5.75 -1.29 15.71
C ASP A 89 -6.61 -2.00 14.65
N THR A 90 -6.86 -1.31 13.53
CA THR A 90 -7.65 -1.86 12.41
C THR A 90 -6.85 -1.85 11.12
N ARG A 91 -7.28 -2.69 10.19
CA ARG A 91 -6.73 -2.73 8.83
C ARG A 91 -7.85 -2.86 7.82
N GLU A 92 -7.59 -2.33 6.63
CA GLU A 92 -8.50 -2.36 5.49
C GLU A 92 -7.76 -2.91 4.28
N GLU A 93 -8.37 -3.89 3.61
CA GLU A 93 -7.86 -4.43 2.35
C GLU A 93 -8.43 -3.60 1.19
N VAL A 94 -7.56 -3.28 0.23
CA VAL A 94 -7.89 -2.53 -0.98
C VAL A 94 -7.40 -3.33 -2.18
N GLU A 95 -8.28 -3.52 -3.16
CA GLU A 95 -8.03 -4.21 -4.42
C GLU A 95 -7.92 -3.22 -5.59
#